data_AF-A0A7W7LNJ9-F1
#
_entry.id   AF-A0A7W7LNJ9-F1
#
_cell.length_a   1.000
_cell.length_b   1.000
_cell.length_c   1.000
_cell.angle_alpha   90.00
_cell.angle_beta   90.00
_cell.angle_gamma   90.00
#
_symmetry.space_group_name_H-M   'P 1'
#
loop_
_entity.id
_entity.type
_entity.pdbx_description
1 polymer ?
#
loop_
_entity_poly.entity_id
_entity_poly.type
_entity_poly.pdbx_seq_one_letter_code
_entity_poly.pdbx_strand_id
1 'polypeptide(L)'
;MNDTDHDQPYDADHIAIVDMGHTVWALYIPDPEHAKDPQRVADNLLRPEYRDVEMVAGMQRHFKKDGAWFSGWVIEAPDGSNSDGIPNKRQAMKVLRATIRDHFAR
;
A
#
# COMPACT_ATOMS: atom_id res chain seq x y z
N MET A 1 -17.45 -30.54 2.70
CA MET A 1 -16.37 -30.31 3.68
C MET A 1 -15.85 -28.92 3.39
N ASN A 2 -16.23 -27.98 4.25
CA ASN A 2 -15.88 -26.56 4.36
C ASN A 2 -15.28 -25.84 3.14
N ASP A 3 -16.16 -25.27 2.32
CA ASP A 3 -15.89 -23.98 1.67
C ASP A 3 -15.84 -22.94 2.79
N THR A 4 -14.64 -22.63 3.27
CA THR A 4 -14.42 -21.39 4.02
C THR A 4 -14.18 -20.32 2.98
N ASP A 5 -15.26 -19.81 2.39
CA ASP A 5 -15.23 -18.50 1.74
C ASP A 5 -14.79 -17.51 2.84
N HIS A 6 -13.51 -17.11 2.81
CA HIS A 6 -13.03 -15.94 3.50
C HIS A 6 -13.53 -14.70 2.74
N ASP A 7 -14.85 -14.57 2.62
CA ASP A 7 -15.57 -13.42 2.07
C ASP A 7 -15.65 -12.33 3.15
N GLN A 8 -14.51 -12.05 3.82
CA GLN A 8 -14.43 -10.84 4.62
C GLN A 8 -14.40 -9.68 3.61
N PRO A 9 -15.38 -8.76 3.66
CA PRO A 9 -15.39 -7.66 2.72
C PRO A 9 -14.05 -6.93 2.84
N TYR A 10 -13.45 -6.66 1.68
CA TYR A 10 -12.40 -5.66 1.51
C TYR A 10 -12.90 -4.37 2.19
N ASP A 11 -12.50 -4.15 3.44
CA ASP A 11 -12.83 -2.95 4.19
C ASP A 11 -11.55 -2.16 4.49
N ALA A 12 -11.70 -0.84 4.60
CA ALA A 12 -10.55 0.05 4.81
C ALA A 12 -9.89 -0.14 6.18
N ASP A 13 -10.53 -0.86 7.11
CA ASP A 13 -10.02 -1.09 8.47
C ASP A 13 -8.99 -2.23 8.51
N HIS A 14 -8.98 -3.11 7.50
CA HIS A 14 -7.94 -4.15 7.31
C HIS A 14 -6.73 -3.65 6.49
N ILE A 15 -6.63 -2.34 6.22
CA ILE A 15 -5.48 -1.75 5.52
C ILE A 15 -4.41 -1.28 6.49
N ALA A 16 -3.25 -1.91 6.41
CA ALA A 16 -2.06 -1.47 7.10
C ALA A 16 -1.21 -0.57 6.20
N ILE A 17 -0.92 0.66 6.66
CA ILE A 17 0.02 1.56 5.99
C ILE A 17 1.40 1.38 6.62
N VAL A 18 2.35 0.87 5.86
CA VAL A 18 3.72 0.54 6.31
C VAL A 18 4.73 1.47 5.66
N ASP A 19 5.57 2.12 6.48
CA ASP A 19 6.58 3.07 6.02
C ASP A 19 7.97 2.43 5.97
N MET A 20 8.44 2.14 4.76
CA MET A 20 9.75 1.53 4.46
C MET A 20 10.81 2.60 4.13
N GLY A 21 10.64 3.83 4.64
CA GLY A 21 11.55 4.95 4.43
C GLY A 21 11.27 5.72 3.14
N HIS A 22 11.77 5.21 2.01
CA HIS A 22 11.55 5.80 0.68
C HIS A 22 10.36 5.21 -0.07
N THR A 23 9.78 4.15 0.48
CA THR A 23 8.57 3.52 -0.05
C THR A 23 7.58 3.42 1.09
N VAL A 24 6.29 3.60 0.79
CA VAL A 24 5.21 3.31 1.72
C VAL A 24 4.24 2.40 1.01
N TRP A 25 3.81 1.33 1.67
CA TRP A 25 2.83 0.40 1.14
C TRP A 25 1.55 0.48 1.95
N ALA A 26 0.42 0.34 1.26
CA ALA A 26 -0.88 0.08 1.85
C ALA A 26 -1.24 -1.37 1.54
N LEU A 27 -1.18 -2.21 2.57
CA LEU A 27 -1.35 -3.65 2.46
C LEU A 27 -2.73 -4.04 3.01
N TYR A 28 -3.48 -4.82 2.24
CA TYR A 28 -4.60 -5.60 2.73
C TYR A 28 -4.05 -6.90 3.32
N ILE A 29 -4.27 -7.09 4.62
CA ILE A 29 -3.79 -8.26 5.37
C ILE A 29 -5.02 -9.01 5.88
N PRO A 30 -5.46 -10.08 5.19
CA PRO A 30 -6.69 -10.79 5.55
C PRO A 30 -6.58 -11.57 6.86
N ASP A 31 -5.38 -12.06 7.20
CA ASP A 31 -5.16 -12.76 8.47
C ASP A 31 -4.99 -11.76 9.64
N PRO A 32 -5.90 -11.75 10.63
CA PRO A 32 -5.84 -10.83 11.74
C PRO A 32 -4.62 -11.04 12.65
N GLU A 33 -4.03 -12.25 12.69
CA GLU A 33 -2.79 -12.49 13.44
C GLU A 33 -1.59 -11.82 12.76
N HIS A 34 -1.53 -11.85 11.42
CA HIS A 34 -0.52 -11.13 10.65
C HIS A 34 -0.73 -9.61 10.73
N ALA A 35 -1.97 -9.14 10.76
CA ALA A 35 -2.30 -7.71 10.85
C ALA A 35 -1.83 -7.04 12.16
N LYS A 36 -1.50 -7.82 13.20
CA LYS A 36 -0.91 -7.29 14.46
C LYS A 36 0.51 -6.75 14.28
N ASP A 37 1.24 -7.22 13.27
CA ASP A 37 2.60 -6.78 12.96
C ASP A 37 2.77 -6.59 11.43
N PRO A 38 2.19 -5.51 10.88
CA PRO A 38 2.20 -5.29 9.44
C PRO A 38 3.60 -4.95 8.91
N GLN A 39 4.50 -4.46 9.76
CA GLN A 39 5.90 -4.22 9.38
C GLN A 39 6.59 -5.54 9.05
N ARG A 40 6.44 -6.56 9.92
CA ARG A 40 6.99 -7.89 9.67
C ARG A 40 6.41 -8.53 8.41
N VAL A 41 5.12 -8.33 8.13
CA VAL A 41 4.48 -8.78 6.90
C VAL A 41 5.13 -8.12 5.69
N ALA A 42 5.28 -6.78 5.70
CA ALA A 42 5.92 -6.04 4.62
C ALA A 42 7.37 -6.49 4.37
N ASP A 43 8.16 -6.69 5.43
CA ASP A 43 9.55 -7.14 5.34
C ASP A 43 9.68 -8.54 4.71
N ASN A 44 8.61 -9.35 4.74
CA ASN A 44 8.61 -10.74 4.31
C ASN A 44 7.58 -11.05 3.23
N LEU A 45 7.03 -10.04 2.54
CA LEU A 45 5.88 -10.15 1.64
C LEU A 45 6.00 -11.26 0.56
N LEU A 46 7.22 -11.61 0.16
CA LEU A 46 7.50 -12.65 -0.82
C LEU A 46 7.43 -14.09 -0.26
N ARG A 47 7.24 -14.26 1.05
CA ARG A 47 7.16 -15.58 1.67
C ARG A 47 5.80 -16.23 1.39
N PRO A 48 5.74 -17.57 1.24
CA PRO A 48 4.48 -18.27 1.00
C PRO A 48 3.39 -18.02 2.06
N GLU A 49 3.79 -17.74 3.31
CA GLU A 49 2.90 -17.45 4.43
C GLU A 49 2.13 -16.12 4.30
N TYR A 50 2.54 -15.22 3.40
CA TYR A 50 1.87 -13.94 3.13
C TYR A 50 1.31 -13.87 1.70
N ARG A 51 1.05 -15.02 1.06
CA ARG A 51 0.57 -15.08 -0.32
C ARG A 51 -0.76 -14.35 -0.54
N ASP A 52 -1.59 -14.31 0.50
CA ASP A 52 -2.92 -13.68 0.48
C ASP A 52 -2.87 -12.19 0.84
N VAL A 53 -1.68 -11.64 1.12
CA VAL A 53 -1.50 -10.21 1.36
C VAL A 53 -1.40 -9.47 0.03
N GLU A 54 -2.20 -8.43 -0.13
CA GLU A 54 -2.26 -7.64 -1.34
C GLU A 54 -1.78 -6.21 -1.10
N MET A 55 -0.97 -5.66 -2.01
CA MET A 55 -0.65 -4.23 -2.03
C MET A 55 -1.73 -3.47 -2.78
N VAL A 56 -2.61 -2.80 -2.05
CA VAL A 56 -3.75 -2.05 -2.60
C VAL A 56 -3.31 -0.71 -3.20
N ALA A 57 -2.29 -0.09 -2.60
CA ALA A 57 -1.65 1.11 -3.12
C ALA A 57 -0.26 1.27 -2.49
N GLY A 58 0.54 2.15 -3.06
CA GLY A 58 1.86 2.51 -2.53
C GLY A 58 2.23 3.94 -2.86
N MET A 59 3.31 4.42 -2.24
CA MET A 59 3.99 5.60 -2.73
C MET A 59 5.51 5.45 -2.64
N GLN A 60 6.20 5.91 -3.67
CA GLN A 60 7.66 5.85 -3.76
C GLN A 60 8.26 7.25 -3.86
N ARG A 61 9.37 7.46 -3.18
CA ARG A 61 10.17 8.67 -3.26
C ARG A 61 11.14 8.59 -4.43
N HIS A 62 11.06 9.59 -5.30
CA HIS A 62 11.99 9.82 -6.40
C HIS A 62 12.87 11.03 -6.12
N PHE A 63 14.13 10.98 -6.57
CA PHE A 63 15.07 12.07 -6.44
C PHE A 63 15.75 12.36 -7.78
N LYS A 64 15.87 13.64 -8.14
CA LYS A 64 16.63 14.07 -9.33
C LYS A 64 18.08 13.58 -9.33
N LYS A 65 18.71 13.57 -8.15
CA LYS A 65 20.10 13.10 -7.98
C LYS A 65 20.29 11.62 -8.37
N ASP A 66 19.21 10.84 -8.34
CA ASP A 66 19.21 9.41 -8.65
C ASP A 66 18.69 9.16 -10.09
N GLY A 67 18.58 10.22 -10.92
CA GLY A 67 18.24 10.13 -12.34
C GLY A 67 16.77 10.41 -12.69
N ALA A 68 15.90 10.69 -11.71
CA ALA A 68 14.50 11.04 -11.99
C ALA A 68 14.36 12.46 -12.58
N TRP A 69 13.34 12.71 -13.41
CA TRP A 69 13.06 14.04 -13.97
C TRP A 69 12.59 15.05 -12.92
N PHE A 70 12.12 14.59 -11.76
CA PHE A 70 11.69 15.39 -10.62
C PHE A 70 12.14 14.79 -9.29
N SER A 71 12.02 15.58 -8.21
CA SER A 71 12.18 15.09 -6.84
C SER A 71 10.83 15.19 -6.14
N GLY A 72 10.27 14.06 -5.70
CA GLY A 72 8.92 14.01 -5.19
C GLY A 72 8.48 12.60 -4.84
N TRP A 73 7.22 12.46 -4.44
CA TRP A 73 6.57 11.19 -4.19
C TRP A 73 5.62 10.87 -5.33
N VAL A 74 5.66 9.64 -5.81
CA VAL A 74 4.70 9.08 -6.77
C VAL A 74 3.80 8.13 -6.01
N ILE A 75 2.51 8.20 -6.25
CA ILE A 75 1.51 7.24 -5.79
C ILE A 75 1.40 6.16 -6.86
N GLU A 76 1.47 4.91 -6.43
CA GLU A 76 1.27 3.74 -7.27
C GLU A 76 -0.04 3.08 -6.82
N ALA A 77 -1.01 2.99 -7.72
CA ALA A 77 -2.28 2.36 -7.45
C ALA A 77 -2.74 1.54 -8.67
N PRO A 78 -3.60 0.52 -8.47
CA PRO A 78 -4.10 -0.34 -9.55
C PRO A 78 -4.77 0.43 -10.69
N ASP A 79 -5.38 1.59 -10.40
CA ASP A 79 -6.08 2.45 -11.35
C ASP A 79 -5.19 3.51 -12.02
N GLY A 80 -3.89 3.54 -11.68
CA GLY A 80 -2.89 4.38 -12.30
C GLY A 80 -2.00 5.11 -11.29
N SER A 81 -0.85 5.55 -11.76
CA SER A 81 0.05 6.42 -10.98
C SER A 81 -0.20 7.90 -11.28
N ASN A 82 0.12 8.76 -10.33
CA ASN A 82 0.16 10.20 -10.63
C ASN A 82 1.39 10.51 -11.50
N SER A 83 1.19 11.27 -12.58
CA SER A 83 2.29 11.70 -13.46
C SER A 83 3.15 12.79 -12.82
N ASP A 84 2.56 13.63 -11.97
CA ASP A 84 3.22 14.77 -11.34
C ASP A 84 3.65 14.41 -9.91
N GLY A 85 4.96 14.38 -9.68
CA GLY A 85 5.53 14.08 -8.37
C GLY A 85 5.08 15.04 -7.28
N ILE A 86 4.63 14.48 -6.15
CA ILE A 86 4.18 15.25 -4.99
C ILE A 86 5.39 15.68 -4.15
N PRO A 87 5.66 16.97 -3.93
CA PRO A 87 6.94 17.42 -3.35
C PRO A 87 7.24 16.87 -1.94
N ASN A 88 6.23 16.66 -1.11
CA ASN A 88 6.38 16.26 0.29
C ASN A 88 5.57 15.03 0.67
N LYS A 89 6.09 14.28 1.65
CA LYS A 89 5.52 13.00 2.12
C LYS A 89 4.13 13.17 2.72
N ARG A 90 3.87 14.28 3.41
CA ARG A 90 2.59 14.55 4.07
C ARG A 90 1.44 14.66 3.08
N GLN A 91 1.63 15.42 2.00
CA GLN A 91 0.66 15.53 0.92
C GLN A 91 0.51 14.20 0.19
N ALA A 92 1.61 13.50 -0.08
CA ALA A 92 1.57 12.19 -0.71
C ALA A 92 0.76 11.18 0.11
N MET A 93 0.96 11.14 1.44
CA MET A 93 0.17 10.30 2.35
C MET A 93 -1.33 10.66 2.31
N LYS A 94 -1.69 11.94 2.16
CA LYS A 94 -3.09 12.35 2.04
C LYS A 94 -3.70 11.83 0.74
N VAL A 95 -2.96 11.89 -0.37
CA VAL A 95 -3.41 11.34 -1.67
C VAL A 95 -3.51 9.83 -1.57
N LEU A 96 -2.51 9.14 -1.04
CA LEU A 96 -2.53 7.68 -0.82
C LEU A 96 -3.79 7.24 -0.06
N ARG A 97 -4.11 7.90 1.07
CA ARG A 97 -5.33 7.60 1.85
C ARG A 97 -6.61 7.85 1.07
N ALA A 98 -6.65 8.89 0.24
CA ALA A 98 -7.80 9.15 -0.62
C ALA A 98 -7.95 8.05 -1.68
N THR A 99 -6.85 7.66 -2.34
CA THR A 99 -6.82 6.56 -3.31
C THR A 99 -7.27 5.25 -2.72
N ILE A 100 -6.78 4.88 -1.52
CA ILE A 100 -7.25 3.69 -0.79
C ILE A 100 -8.76 3.76 -0.59
N ARG A 101 -9.27 4.85 0.00
CA ARG A 101 -10.71 5.00 0.25
C ARG A 101 -11.53 4.90 -1.05
N ASP A 102 -11.06 5.52 -2.12
CA ASP A 102 -11.76 5.54 -3.40
C ASP A 102 -11.73 4.15 -4.09
N HIS A 103 -10.71 3.33 -3.83
CA HIS A 103 -10.65 1.92 -4.26
C HIS A 103 -11.77 1.08 -3.61
N PHE A 104 -12.01 1.25 -2.30
CA PHE A 104 -13.07 0.53 -1.57
C PHE A 104 -14.48 1.08 -1.75
N ALA A 105 -14.62 2.28 -2.31
CA ALA A 105 -15.92 2.90 -2.56
C ALA A 105 -16.56 2.49 -3.91
N ARG A 106 -15.86 1.68 -4.71
CA ARG A 106 -16.26 1.21 -6.05
C ARG A 106 -16.74 -0.23 -5.98
#